data_AF-A0A4Z2G798-F1
#
_entry.id   AF-A0A4Z2G798-F1
#
_cell.length_a   1.000
_cell.length_b   1.000
_cell.length_c   1.000
_cell.angle_alpha   90.00
_cell.angle_beta   90.00
_cell.angle_gamma   90.00
#
_symmetry.space_group_name_H-M   'P 1'
#
loop_
_entity.id
_entity.type
_entity.pdbx_description
1 polymer ?
#
loop_
_entity_poly.entity_id
_entity_poly.type
_entity_poly.pdbx_seq_one_letter_code
_entity_poly.pdbx_strand_id
1 'polypeptide(L)' 'MTTSPPRPHSAPRCSNMKTIAAQHGVLSTEDSVLAMLDVMTSLGNKDTGMLVDWQGNTIPW' A
#
# COMPACT_ATOMS: atom_id res chain seq x y z
N MET A 1 23.30 -24.97 -34.87
CA MET A 1 22.94 -25.49 -33.54
C MET A 1 23.21 -24.37 -32.55
N THR A 2 22.18 -23.61 -32.17
CA THR A 2 22.31 -22.51 -31.21
C THR A 2 21.49 -22.88 -29.98
N THR A 3 22.15 -23.07 -28.85
CA THR A 3 21.50 -23.44 -27.59
C THR A 3 21.26 -22.16 -26.80
N SER A 4 20.00 -21.73 -26.70
CA SER A 4 19.60 -20.62 -25.84
C SER A 4 20.02 -20.87 -24.38
N PRO A 5 20.39 -19.81 -23.62
CA PRO A 5 20.75 -19.95 -22.22
C PRO A 5 19.53 -20.36 -21.38
N PRO A 6 19.72 -21.10 -20.27
CA PRO A 6 18.61 -21.56 -19.44
C PRO A 6 17.94 -20.37 -18.74
N ARG A 7 16.61 -20.37 -18.76
CA ARG A 7 15.76 -19.40 -18.05
C ARG A 7 16.08 -19.51 -16.55
N PRO A 8 16.37 -18.41 -15.83
CA PRO A 8 16.55 -18.48 -14.39
C PRO A 8 15.23 -18.96 -13.78
N HIS A 9 15.29 -20.12 -13.14
CA HIS A 9 14.15 -20.69 -12.43
C HIS A 9 13.71 -19.71 -11.36
N SER A 10 12.45 -19.28 -11.48
CA SER A 10 11.59 -18.77 -10.40
C SER A 10 12.27 -17.80 -9.43
N ALA A 11 12.04 -16.50 -9.67
CA ALA A 11 12.09 -15.51 -8.59
C ALA A 11 11.37 -16.10 -7.36
N PRO A 12 11.94 -15.99 -6.15
CA PRO A 12 11.31 -16.55 -4.97
C PRO A 12 9.93 -15.91 -4.83
N ARG A 13 8.90 -16.76 -4.85
CA ARG A 13 7.55 -16.41 -4.43
C ARG A 13 7.71 -15.75 -3.06
N CYS A 14 7.16 -14.55 -2.86
CA CYS A 14 7.09 -13.92 -1.53
C CYS A 14 6.17 -14.76 -0.63
N SER A 15 6.60 -15.96 -0.27
CA SER A 15 6.00 -16.79 0.76
C SER A 15 6.63 -16.34 2.06
N ASN A 16 5.84 -15.59 2.82
CA ASN A 16 6.03 -15.29 4.24
C ASN A 16 6.92 -14.07 4.55
N MET A 17 6.51 -12.90 4.09
CA MET A 17 6.99 -11.64 4.66
C MET A 17 6.42 -11.48 6.09
N LYS A 18 7.08 -12.08 7.07
CA LYS A 18 6.87 -11.74 8.49
C LYS A 18 8.05 -10.90 8.95
N THR A 19 8.04 -9.63 8.57
CA THR A 19 9.04 -8.65 9.02
C THR A 19 8.36 -7.58 9.85
N ILE A 20 8.54 -7.74 11.16
CA ILE A 20 8.44 -6.76 12.26
C ILE A 20 7.38 -5.67 12.05
N ALA A 21 6.17 -5.94 12.58
CA ALA A 21 5.26 -4.88 12.99
C ALA A 21 6.00 -4.01 14.02
N ALA A 22 6.54 -2.90 13.56
CA ALA A 22 7.01 -1.81 14.41
C ALA A 22 5.78 -1.16 15.06
N GLN A 23 5.16 -1.88 16.00
CA GLN A 23 4.01 -1.58 16.88
C GLN A 23 2.78 -0.83 16.32
N HIS A 24 2.83 -0.02 15.25
CA HIS A 24 1.72 0.54 14.46
C HIS A 24 2.10 0.71 12.95
N GLY A 25 3.03 -0.11 12.43
CA GLY A 25 3.81 0.31 11.25
C GLY A 25 3.51 -0.30 9.88
N VAL A 26 2.65 -1.32 9.76
CA VAL A 26 2.40 -1.94 8.44
C VAL A 26 0.93 -2.27 8.30
N LEU A 27 0.20 -1.43 7.57
CA LEU A 27 -1.08 -1.85 6.99
C LEU A 27 -0.82 -2.77 5.81
N SER A 28 -1.71 -3.75 5.62
CA SER A 28 -1.75 -4.48 4.36
C SER A 28 -2.16 -3.51 3.23
N THR A 29 -1.78 -3.83 2.00
CA THR A 29 -2.20 -3.02 0.84
C THR A 29 -3.72 -2.94 0.74
N GLU A 30 -4.41 -4.04 1.02
CA GLU A 30 -5.88 -4.10 0.99
C GLU A 30 -6.50 -3.16 2.02
N ASP A 31 -6.05 -3.22 3.27
CA ASP A 31 -6.56 -2.37 4.35
C ASP A 31 -6.28 -0.88 4.07
N SER A 32 -5.10 -0.58 3.53
CA SER A 32 -4.72 0.80 3.16
C SER A 32 -5.63 1.36 2.07
N VAL A 33 -5.90 0.58 1.02
CA VAL A 33 -6.77 1.01 -0.08
C VAL A 33 -8.21 1.17 0.38
N LEU A 34 -8.73 0.25 1.19
CA LEU A 34 -10.08 0.35 1.74
C LEU A 34 -10.24 1.59 2.62
N ALA A 35 -9.27 1.87 3.49
CA ALA A 35 -9.31 3.05 4.35
C ALA A 35 -9.22 4.37 3.54
N MET A 36 -8.36 4.42 2.51
CA MET A 36 -8.31 5.57 1.61
C MET A 36 -9.62 5.77 0.84
N LEU A 37 -10.24 4.69 0.36
CA LEU A 37 -11.55 4.77 -0.30
C LEU A 37 -12.61 5.31 0.65
N ASP A 38 -12.67 4.81 1.88
CA ASP A 38 -13.60 5.29 2.91
C ASP A 38 -13.42 6.79 3.16
N VAL A 39 -12.18 7.24 3.41
CA VAL A 39 -11.84 8.66 3.56
C VAL A 39 -12.31 9.46 2.35
N MET A 40 -11.96 9.06 1.12
CA MET A 40 -12.35 9.77 -0.10
C MET A 40 -13.87 9.85 -0.29
N THR A 41 -14.61 8.80 0.06
CA THR A 41 -16.07 8.81 -0.03
C THR A 41 -16.76 9.66 1.04
N SER A 42 -16.08 9.87 2.18
CA SER A 42 -16.59 10.73 3.26
C SER A 42 -16.44 12.23 2.97
N LEU A 43 -15.52 12.60 2.07
CA LEU A 43 -15.26 14.01 1.72
C LEU A 43 -16.39 14.57 0.85
N GLY A 44 -16.82 15.78 1.21
CA GLY A 44 -17.80 16.54 0.44
C GLY A 44 -17.18 17.65 -0.39
N ASN A 45 -18.03 18.35 -1.15
CA ASN A 45 -17.60 19.47 -2.02
C ASN A 45 -16.95 20.65 -1.28
N LYS A 46 -17.09 20.72 0.05
CA LYS A 46 -16.53 21.79 0.88
C LYS A 46 -15.12 21.46 1.39
N ASP A 47 -14.75 20.19 1.36
CA ASP A 47 -13.47 19.70 1.87
C ASP A 47 -12.41 19.84 0.77
N THR A 48 -11.77 21.00 0.73
CA THR A 48 -10.82 21.38 -0.34
C THR A 48 -9.53 21.96 0.25
N GLY A 49 -8.41 21.78 -0.44
CA GLY A 49 -7.12 22.33 0.00
C GLY A 49 -6.58 21.69 1.28
N MET A 50 -6.98 20.46 1.58
CA MET A 50 -6.53 19.70 2.75
C MET A 50 -5.53 18.61 2.32
N LEU A 51 -4.50 18.41 3.13
CA LEU A 51 -3.66 17.22 3.08
C LEU A 51 -4.14 16.27 4.18
N VAL A 52 -4.53 15.05 3.83
CA VAL A 52 -5.05 14.05 4.77
C VAL A 52 -4.35 12.71 4.64
N ASP A 53 -4.27 11.96 5.74
CA ASP A 53 -3.81 10.57 5.73
C ASP A 53 -4.93 9.57 5.38
N TRP A 54 -4.58 8.29 5.32
CA TRP A 54 -5.51 7.18 5.02
C TRP A 54 -6.57 6.93 6.10
N GLN A 55 -6.50 7.59 7.27
CA GLN A 55 -7.53 7.57 8.31
C GLN A 55 -8.39 8.86 8.32
N GLY A 56 -8.09 9.82 7.44
CA GLY A 56 -8.77 11.11 7.38
C GLY A 56 -8.19 12.17 8.33
N ASN A 57 -7.04 11.92 8.96
CA ASN A 57 -6.38 12.93 9.78
C ASN A 57 -5.77 14.01 8.88
N THR A 58 -5.98 15.28 9.22
CA THR A 58 -5.36 16.39 8.51
C THR A 58 -3.88 16.52 8.89
N ILE A 59 -3.02 16.61 7.89
CA ILE A 59 -1.57 16.77 8.03
C ILE A 59 -1.22 18.25 7.73
N PRO A 60 -0.36 18.89 8.55
CA PRO A 60 0.17 20.22 8.22
C PRO A 60 1.01 20.23 6.94
N TRP A 61 1.02 21.37 6.24
CA TRP A 61 1.84 21.59 5.04
C TRP A 61 3.35 21.69 5.32
#